data_AF-Q9XE03-F1
#
_entry.id   AF-Q9XE03-F1
#
_cell.length_a   1.000
_cell.length_b   1.000
_cell.length_c   1.000
_cell.angle_alpha   90.00
_cell.angle_beta   90.00
_cell.angle_gamma   90.00
#
_symmetry.space_group_name_H-M   'P 1'
#
loop_
_entity.id
_entity.type
_entity.pdbx_description
1 polymer ?
#
loop_
_entity_poly.entity_id
_entity_poly.type
_entity_poly.pdbx_seq_one_letter_code
_entity_poly.pdbx_strand_id
1 'polypeptide(L)'
;MKINIYKSIYNFQETNTNFLENLESLNDDNYELLNDKELVSDSNELKLISKVYIRKKDKKLLDWQLLIKNVYLDTEEDDNLFSESGHHFDAILFLKEDTTLQNNVYIIPFGQAYHDINNLIDYDFGIDFAERAIKNEDIVNKNVNFFQQNRLKEIVNYRRNSVDYVRPSESYISVQGHPQNPQIFGKTMTCGTSISLRVPNRKQQFIDKISVIIKEINAIINLPQKISEFPRIVTLKDLNKIEVLDTLLLKKLSNS
;
A
#
# COMPACT_ATOMS: atom_id res chain seq x y z
N MET A 1 14.40 7.84 1.96
CA MET A 1 13.63 6.79 2.67
C MET A 1 12.75 6.03 1.70
N LYS A 2 12.36 4.79 2.01
CA LYS A 2 11.35 4.03 1.25
C LYS A 2 9.99 4.27 1.91
N ILE A 3 8.97 4.54 1.12
CA ILE A 3 7.59 4.75 1.59
C ILE A 3 6.64 3.85 0.80
N ASN A 4 5.48 3.59 1.39
CA ASN A 4 4.35 2.92 0.74
C ASN A 4 3.20 3.92 0.66
N ILE A 5 2.66 4.12 -0.54
CA ILE A 5 1.52 4.99 -0.80
C ILE A 5 0.33 4.10 -1.08
N TYR A 6 -0.70 4.20 -0.25
CA TYR A 6 -1.98 3.54 -0.43
C TYR A 6 -3.01 4.56 -0.92
N LYS A 7 -4.08 4.09 -1.54
CA LYS A 7 -5.22 4.92 -1.92
C LYS A 7 -6.40 4.56 -1.02
N SER A 8 -7.11 5.57 -0.53
CA SER A 8 -8.36 5.36 0.20
C SER A 8 -9.50 4.99 -0.75
N ILE A 9 -10.41 4.11 -0.31
CA ILE A 9 -11.69 3.88 -0.99
C ILE A 9 -12.72 4.98 -0.73
N TYR A 10 -12.44 5.87 0.23
CA TYR A 10 -13.32 6.95 0.69
C TYR A 10 -12.82 8.32 0.25
N ASN A 11 -13.69 9.33 0.29
CA ASN A 11 -13.25 10.72 0.16
C ASN A 11 -12.47 11.20 1.40
N PHE A 12 -11.89 12.41 1.37
CA PHE A 12 -11.00 12.88 2.44
C PHE A 12 -11.68 13.00 3.81
N GLN A 13 -12.92 13.50 3.83
CA GLN A 13 -13.68 13.64 5.07
C GLN A 13 -14.09 12.27 5.61
N GLU A 14 -14.63 11.40 4.75
CA GLU A 14 -14.99 10.03 5.11
C GLU A 14 -13.78 9.20 5.56
N THR A 15 -12.63 9.34 4.89
CA THR A 15 -11.38 8.66 5.28
C THR A 15 -10.99 9.07 6.69
N ASN A 16 -11.07 10.37 6.98
CA ASN A 16 -10.77 10.91 8.31
C ASN A 16 -11.75 10.40 9.37
N THR A 17 -13.06 10.45 9.09
CA THR A 17 -14.10 9.98 10.02
C THR A 17 -13.98 8.49 10.29
N ASN A 18 -13.93 7.66 9.23
CA ASN A 18 -13.80 6.20 9.38
C ASN A 18 -12.50 5.84 10.09
N PHE A 19 -11.39 6.55 9.85
CA PHE A 19 -10.14 6.32 10.58
C PHE A 19 -10.32 6.55 12.08
N LEU A 20 -10.93 7.67 12.49
CA LEU A 20 -11.15 7.99 13.90
C LEU A 20 -12.13 7.01 14.58
N GLU A 21 -13.22 6.64 13.90
CA GLU A 21 -14.18 5.64 14.41
C GLU A 21 -13.52 4.27 14.59
N ASN A 22 -12.65 3.86 13.66
CA ASN A 22 -11.92 2.60 13.77
C ASN A 22 -10.98 2.60 14.98
N LEU A 23 -10.38 3.75 15.32
CA LEU A 23 -9.54 3.88 16.51
C LEU A 23 -10.33 3.81 17.82
N GLU A 24 -11.50 4.45 17.89
CA GLU A 24 -12.39 4.36 19.06
C GLU A 24 -12.80 2.91 19.35
N SER A 25 -12.97 2.10 18.30
CA SER A 25 -13.33 0.69 18.45
C SER A 25 -12.20 -0.21 18.98
N LEU A 26 -10.94 0.22 18.87
CA LEU A 26 -9.77 -0.62 19.13
C LEU A 26 -9.25 -0.54 20.57
N ASN A 27 -9.73 0.42 21.41
CA ASN A 27 -9.29 0.61 22.81
C ASN A 27 -7.75 0.67 23.02
N ASP A 28 -6.97 0.86 21.96
CA ASP A 28 -5.50 0.84 21.96
C ASP A 28 -4.98 2.29 22.00
N ASP A 29 -3.76 2.52 22.50
CA ASP A 29 -3.12 3.85 22.62
C ASP A 29 -3.46 4.75 21.41
N ASN A 30 -4.24 5.82 21.64
CA ASN A 30 -4.91 6.54 20.56
C ASN A 30 -3.92 7.34 19.69
N TYR A 31 -4.19 7.39 18.39
CA TYR A 31 -3.50 8.36 17.52
C TYR A 31 -3.95 9.77 17.85
N GLU A 32 -2.99 10.69 17.93
CA GLU A 32 -3.22 12.12 18.07
C GLU A 32 -3.01 12.81 16.73
N LEU A 33 -3.89 13.77 16.39
CA LEU A 33 -3.67 14.65 15.24
C LEU A 33 -2.50 15.59 15.56
N LEU A 34 -1.38 15.41 14.88
CA LEU A 34 -0.21 16.25 15.05
C LEU A 34 -0.37 17.60 14.33
N ASN A 35 -0.89 17.58 13.10
CA ASN A 35 -1.10 18.78 12.30
C ASN A 35 -2.02 18.53 11.09
N ASP A 36 -2.68 19.60 10.65
CA ASP A 36 -3.34 19.73 9.35
C ASP A 36 -2.77 20.96 8.65
N LYS A 37 -2.24 20.79 7.43
CA LYS A 37 -1.66 21.90 6.67
C LYS A 37 -1.65 21.63 5.18
N GLU A 38 -1.61 22.72 4.42
CA GLU A 38 -1.25 22.69 3.01
C GLU A 38 0.27 22.52 2.84
N LEU A 39 0.65 21.57 2.00
CA LEU A 39 2.00 21.40 1.50
C LEU A 39 2.07 22.08 0.13
N VAL A 40 2.91 23.11 0.04
CA VAL A 40 3.15 23.85 -1.20
C VAL A 40 4.51 23.42 -1.74
N SER A 41 4.52 22.91 -2.96
CA SER A 41 5.75 22.58 -3.69
C SER A 41 6.35 23.84 -4.28
N ASP A 42 7.68 23.98 -4.17
CA ASP A 42 8.40 25.10 -4.79
C ASP A 42 8.56 24.87 -6.30
N SER A 43 8.59 23.58 -6.69
CA SER A 43 8.83 23.13 -8.06
C SER A 43 7.58 23.00 -8.92
N ASN A 44 6.39 23.13 -8.34
CA ASN A 44 5.10 22.87 -8.97
C ASN A 44 4.03 23.68 -8.23
N GLU A 45 3.13 24.35 -8.95
CA GLU A 45 1.98 25.08 -8.35
C GLU A 45 0.94 24.16 -7.68
N LEU A 46 1.25 22.86 -7.54
CA LEU A 46 0.37 21.89 -6.92
C LEU A 46 0.42 22.03 -5.40
N LYS A 47 -0.76 22.17 -4.80
CA LYS A 47 -0.95 22.17 -3.36
C LYS A 47 -1.53 20.82 -2.92
N LEU A 48 -1.01 20.28 -1.84
CA LEU A 48 -1.57 19.10 -1.18
C LEU A 48 -2.13 19.48 0.18
N ILE A 49 -3.38 19.11 0.45
CA ILE A 49 -3.93 19.11 1.80
C ILE A 49 -3.36 17.89 2.53
N SER A 50 -2.81 18.09 3.73
CA SER A 50 -2.16 17.03 4.50
C SER A 50 -2.63 16.98 5.94
N LYS A 51 -2.91 15.77 6.43
CA LYS A 51 -3.17 15.50 7.86
C LYS A 51 -2.23 14.43 8.37
N VAL A 52 -1.58 14.68 9.50
CA VAL A 52 -0.66 13.73 10.13
C VAL A 52 -1.17 13.31 11.49
N TYR A 53 -1.33 12.01 11.67
CA TYR A 53 -1.63 11.36 12.93
C TYR A 53 -0.39 10.66 13.47
N ILE A 54 -0.17 10.70 14.78
CA ILE A 54 0.94 10.00 15.44
C ILE A 54 0.41 9.24 16.66
N ARG A 55 0.88 8.00 16.83
CA ARG A 55 0.65 7.18 18.01
C ARG A 55 1.99 6.89 18.66
N LYS A 56 2.06 7.12 19.97
CA LYS A 56 3.14 6.65 20.82
C LYS A 56 2.66 5.41 21.54
N LYS A 57 3.38 4.30 21.40
CA LYS A 57 3.03 3.03 22.04
C LYS A 57 4.19 2.54 22.89
N ASP A 58 3.85 2.10 24.10
CA ASP A 58 4.82 1.54 25.03
C ASP A 58 5.20 0.13 24.59
N LYS A 59 6.50 -0.15 24.55
CA LYS A 59 7.01 -1.46 24.21
C LYS A 59 6.76 -2.42 25.37
N LYS A 60 5.62 -3.10 25.33
CA LYS A 60 5.33 -4.21 26.24
C LYS A 60 6.24 -5.40 25.92
N LEU A 61 6.75 -6.05 26.96
CA LEU A 61 7.49 -7.30 26.82
C LEU A 61 6.54 -8.39 26.33
N LEU A 62 7.00 -9.16 25.35
CA LEU A 62 6.29 -10.35 24.87
C LEU A 62 6.42 -11.48 25.90
N ASP A 63 5.47 -12.41 25.91
CA ASP A 63 5.43 -13.52 26.88
C ASP A 63 6.73 -14.34 26.91
N TRP A 64 7.36 -14.56 25.75
CA TRP A 64 8.63 -15.26 25.70
C TRP A 64 9.80 -14.45 26.27
N GLN A 65 9.74 -13.11 26.21
CA GLN A 65 10.74 -12.23 26.81
C GLN A 65 10.58 -12.21 28.33
N LEU A 66 9.33 -12.16 28.82
CA LEU A 66 9.03 -12.33 30.23
C LEU A 66 9.48 -13.69 30.75
N LEU A 67 9.24 -14.76 29.99
CA LEU A 67 9.71 -16.10 30.33
C LEU A 67 11.25 -16.15 30.42
N ILE A 68 11.97 -15.62 29.43
CA ILE A 68 13.43 -15.60 29.47
C ILE A 68 13.93 -14.75 30.65
N LYS A 69 13.33 -13.57 30.88
CA LYS A 69 13.67 -12.73 32.03
C LYS A 69 13.50 -13.51 33.34
N ASN A 70 12.34 -14.13 33.53
CA ASN A 70 12.01 -14.85 34.76
C ASN A 70 12.80 -16.15 34.97
N VAL A 71 13.32 -16.78 33.92
CA VAL A 71 14.01 -18.08 34.00
C VAL A 71 15.53 -17.93 34.00
N TYR A 72 16.06 -16.90 33.35
CA TYR A 72 17.50 -16.81 33.06
C TYR A 72 18.17 -15.51 33.51
N LEU A 73 17.42 -14.47 33.88
CA LEU A 73 17.96 -13.17 34.24
C LEU A 73 17.59 -12.84 35.70
N ASP A 74 18.41 -13.34 36.62
CA ASP A 74 18.20 -13.23 38.08
C ASP A 74 19.07 -12.14 38.74
N THR A 75 19.89 -11.41 37.98
CA THR A 75 20.83 -10.41 38.55
C THR A 75 20.46 -8.98 38.18
N GLU A 76 20.69 -8.03 39.10
CA GLU A 76 20.41 -6.59 38.91
C GLU A 76 21.15 -5.98 37.70
N GLU A 77 22.22 -6.63 37.20
CA GLU A 77 22.95 -6.20 36.01
C GLU A 77 22.22 -6.55 34.69
N ASP A 78 21.28 -7.50 34.70
CA ASP A 78 20.52 -7.96 33.53
C ASP A 78 19.26 -7.14 33.22
N ASP A 79 18.83 -6.26 34.14
CA ASP A 79 17.56 -5.51 34.03
C ASP A 79 17.52 -4.56 32.82
N ASN A 80 18.68 -4.21 32.25
CA ASN A 80 18.77 -3.39 31.04
C ASN A 80 18.52 -4.17 29.74
N LEU A 81 18.61 -5.51 29.74
CA LEU A 81 18.54 -6.32 28.51
C LEU A 81 17.13 -6.30 27.89
N PHE A 82 16.11 -6.23 28.75
CA PHE A 82 14.70 -6.15 28.40
C PHE A 82 14.05 -4.90 29.01
N SER A 83 14.75 -3.76 28.96
CA SER A 83 14.25 -2.52 29.57
C SER A 83 12.86 -2.14 29.05
N GLU A 84 11.97 -1.84 29.99
CA GLU A 84 10.55 -1.51 29.75
C GLU A 84 10.35 -0.10 29.16
N SER A 85 11.41 0.69 29.00
CA SER A 85 11.35 2.12 28.67
C SER A 85 11.39 2.44 27.17
N GLY A 86 11.27 1.44 26.31
CA GLY A 86 11.21 1.66 24.86
C GLY A 86 9.84 2.17 24.44
N HIS A 87 9.76 3.34 23.80
CA HIS A 87 8.57 3.75 23.06
C HIS A 87 8.78 3.48 21.58
N HIS A 88 7.74 3.00 20.89
CA HIS A 88 7.69 3.04 19.43
C HIS A 88 6.67 4.06 18.95
N PHE A 89 6.97 4.69 17.82
CA PHE A 89 6.11 5.69 17.21
C PHE A 89 5.61 5.15 15.88
N ASP A 90 4.29 5.25 15.72
CA ASP A 90 3.59 4.96 14.48
C ASP A 90 2.98 6.27 13.98
N ALA A 91 2.98 6.50 12.67
CA ALA A 91 2.37 7.71 12.12
C ALA A 91 1.63 7.40 10.83
N ILE A 92 0.59 8.17 10.54
CA ILE A 92 -0.18 8.07 9.31
C ILE A 92 -0.30 9.46 8.72
N LEU A 93 0.11 9.60 7.47
CA LEU A 93 -0.02 10.83 6.70
C LEU A 93 -1.09 10.64 5.64
N PHE A 94 -2.16 11.42 5.72
CA PHE A 94 -3.15 11.56 4.66
C PHE A 94 -2.77 12.73 3.75
N LEU A 95 -2.94 12.52 2.45
CA LEU A 95 -2.65 13.49 1.40
C LEU A 95 -3.81 13.52 0.40
N LYS A 96 -4.23 14.73 0.03
CA LYS A 96 -5.14 14.96 -1.09
C LYS A 96 -4.64 16.14 -1.89
N GLU A 97 -4.82 16.11 -3.20
CA GLU A 97 -4.65 17.29 -4.04
C GLU A 97 -5.71 18.35 -3.70
N ASP A 98 -5.31 19.61 -3.58
CA ASP A 98 -6.20 20.75 -3.34
C ASP A 98 -6.93 21.15 -4.62
N THR A 99 -7.70 20.22 -5.19
CA THR A 99 -8.54 20.47 -6.37
C THR A 99 -9.93 19.88 -6.18
N THR A 100 -10.90 20.48 -6.87
CA THR A 100 -12.30 20.03 -6.89
C THR A 100 -12.54 18.89 -7.88
N LEU A 101 -11.60 18.63 -8.80
CA LEU A 101 -11.76 17.68 -9.90
C LEU A 101 -11.43 16.24 -9.52
N GLN A 102 -10.53 16.03 -8.55
CA GLN A 102 -10.13 14.70 -8.13
C GLN A 102 -10.18 14.56 -6.62
N ASN A 103 -10.96 13.59 -6.14
CA ASN A 103 -11.17 13.36 -4.71
C ASN A 103 -10.35 12.17 -4.18
N ASN A 104 -9.30 11.78 -4.90
CA ASN A 104 -8.42 10.69 -4.48
C ASN A 104 -7.65 11.09 -3.23
N VAL A 105 -7.69 10.21 -2.22
CA VAL A 105 -6.97 10.38 -0.97
C VAL A 105 -5.89 9.33 -0.91
N TYR A 106 -4.69 9.75 -0.54
CA TYR A 106 -3.53 8.88 -0.40
C TYR A 106 -3.10 8.79 1.06
N ILE A 107 -2.70 7.59 1.46
CA ILE A 107 -2.34 7.27 2.84
C ILE A 107 -0.89 6.75 2.85
N ILE A 108 -0.05 7.33 3.70
CA ILE A 108 1.34 6.92 3.90
C ILE A 108 1.51 6.53 5.37
N PRO A 109 1.47 5.23 5.70
CA PRO A 109 1.76 4.75 7.05
C PRO A 109 3.27 4.69 7.30
N PHE A 110 3.66 4.97 8.53
CA PHE A 110 5.02 4.85 9.08
C PHE A 110 5.00 3.94 10.32
N GLY A 111 6.06 3.16 10.50
CA GLY A 111 6.12 2.18 11.59
C GLY A 111 5.17 1.00 11.32
N GLN A 112 4.43 0.58 12.34
CA GLN A 112 3.46 -0.51 12.29
C GLN A 112 2.04 -0.04 11.92
N ALA A 113 1.87 1.24 11.62
CA ALA A 113 0.58 1.86 11.29
C ALA A 113 -0.14 1.28 10.06
N TYR A 114 0.53 0.46 9.25
CA TYR A 114 -0.06 -0.12 8.04
C TYR A 114 -1.19 -1.12 8.35
N HIS A 115 -1.19 -1.72 9.54
CA HIS A 115 -2.29 -2.59 9.98
C HIS A 115 -3.58 -1.81 10.22
N ASP A 116 -3.45 -0.56 10.70
CA ASP A 116 -4.56 0.27 11.17
C ASP A 116 -5.35 0.89 10.00
N ILE A 117 -4.79 0.89 8.79
CA ILE A 117 -5.41 1.48 7.60
C ILE A 117 -6.14 0.45 6.72
N ASN A 118 -6.14 -0.83 7.08
CA ASN A 118 -6.66 -1.91 6.23
C ASN A 118 -8.11 -1.68 5.77
N ASN A 119 -8.98 -1.17 6.63
CA ASN A 119 -10.39 -0.94 6.31
C ASN A 119 -10.63 0.30 5.43
N LEU A 120 -9.59 1.10 5.18
CA LEU A 120 -9.65 2.34 4.43
C LEU A 120 -9.10 2.20 3.01
N ILE A 121 -8.29 1.18 2.75
CA ILE A 121 -7.47 1.12 1.54
C ILE A 121 -8.13 0.35 0.40
N ASP A 122 -7.82 0.80 -0.81
CA ASP A 122 -8.08 0.07 -2.04
C ASP A 122 -6.98 -0.98 -2.25
N TYR A 123 -7.33 -2.25 -2.08
CA TYR A 123 -6.38 -3.37 -2.18
C TYR A 123 -5.86 -3.61 -3.60
N ASP A 124 -6.55 -3.13 -4.64
CA ASP A 124 -6.14 -3.30 -6.04
C ASP A 124 -5.31 -2.10 -6.56
N PHE A 125 -5.30 -0.98 -5.82
CA PHE A 125 -4.70 0.28 -6.25
C PHE A 125 -3.29 0.17 -6.84
N GLY A 126 -2.38 -0.52 -6.14
CA GLY A 126 -0.99 -0.61 -6.60
C GLY A 126 -0.88 -1.42 -7.90
N ILE A 127 -1.58 -2.55 -8.02
CA ILE A 127 -1.61 -3.34 -9.25
C ILE A 127 -2.28 -2.57 -10.39
N ASP A 128 -3.39 -1.88 -10.12
CA ASP A 128 -4.07 -1.03 -11.11
C ASP A 128 -3.17 0.08 -11.65
N PHE A 129 -2.39 0.68 -10.77
CA PHE A 129 -1.36 1.63 -11.17
C PHE A 129 -0.27 0.96 -12.02
N ALA A 130 0.22 -0.21 -11.59
CA ALA A 130 1.27 -0.94 -12.29
C ALA A 130 0.88 -1.30 -13.73
N GLU A 131 -0.36 -1.75 -13.97
CA GLU A 131 -0.88 -2.09 -15.31
C GLU A 131 -0.81 -0.92 -16.31
N ARG A 132 -0.69 0.32 -15.80
CA ARG A 132 -0.60 1.55 -16.59
C ARG A 132 0.79 2.18 -16.58
N ALA A 133 1.64 1.80 -15.61
CA ALA A 133 2.94 2.43 -15.38
C ALA A 133 4.15 1.53 -15.70
N ILE A 134 3.98 0.20 -15.74
CA ILE A 134 5.06 -0.78 -15.92
C ILE A 134 4.69 -1.70 -17.09
N LYS A 135 5.62 -1.90 -18.03
CA LYS A 135 5.47 -2.88 -19.11
C LYS A 135 5.87 -4.28 -18.65
N ASN A 136 5.31 -5.32 -19.27
CA ASN A 136 5.70 -6.72 -19.01
C ASN A 136 7.22 -7.00 -19.19
N GLU A 137 7.88 -6.30 -20.10
CA GLU A 137 9.34 -6.40 -20.34
C GLU A 137 10.19 -5.71 -19.26
N ASP A 138 9.57 -4.80 -18.51
CA ASP A 138 10.20 -4.00 -17.46
C ASP A 138 10.01 -4.61 -16.06
N ILE A 139 9.39 -5.79 -15.96
CA ILE A 139 9.18 -6.51 -14.70
C ILE A 139 10.50 -7.14 -14.24
N VAL A 140 10.87 -6.85 -13.00
CA VAL A 140 12.07 -7.38 -12.34
C VAL A 140 11.69 -8.55 -11.44
N ASN A 141 10.58 -8.43 -10.71
CA ASN A 141 10.09 -9.47 -9.82
C ASN A 141 8.56 -9.50 -9.82
N LYS A 142 7.97 -10.69 -9.75
CA LYS A 142 6.54 -10.85 -9.44
C LYS A 142 6.35 -11.81 -8.27
N ASN A 143 5.33 -11.53 -7.48
CA ASN A 143 4.79 -12.43 -6.47
C ASN A 143 3.38 -12.83 -6.88
N VAL A 144 3.14 -14.13 -7.00
CA VAL A 144 1.87 -14.68 -7.48
C VAL A 144 1.34 -15.73 -6.51
N ASN A 145 0.02 -15.78 -6.37
CA ASN A 145 -0.71 -16.93 -5.86
C ASN A 145 -1.15 -17.79 -7.05
N PHE A 146 -1.26 -19.09 -6.83
CA PHE A 146 -1.87 -20.01 -7.79
C PHE A 146 -3.19 -20.56 -7.24
N PHE A 147 -4.16 -20.75 -8.14
CA PHE A 147 -5.41 -21.45 -7.85
C PHE A 147 -5.43 -22.83 -8.48
N GLN A 148 -6.09 -23.77 -7.81
CA GLN A 148 -6.31 -25.13 -8.34
C GLN A 148 -5.01 -25.90 -8.69
N GLN A 149 -3.88 -25.53 -8.08
CA GLN A 149 -2.60 -26.22 -8.19
C GLN A 149 -2.08 -26.61 -6.81
N ASN A 150 -1.24 -27.64 -6.76
CA ASN A 150 -0.54 -28.03 -5.53
C ASN A 150 0.42 -26.95 -5.02
N ARG A 151 0.93 -26.12 -5.94
CA ARG A 151 1.75 -24.95 -5.61
C ARG A 151 0.82 -23.79 -5.27
N LEU A 152 1.01 -23.16 -4.10
CA LEU A 152 0.15 -22.06 -3.65
C LEU A 152 0.72 -20.67 -3.94
N LYS A 153 2.05 -20.52 -3.87
CA LYS A 153 2.75 -19.24 -4.00
C LYS A 153 4.04 -19.38 -4.81
N GLU A 154 4.40 -18.31 -5.51
CA GLU A 154 5.68 -18.20 -6.19
C GLU A 154 6.18 -16.76 -6.25
N ILE A 155 7.49 -16.61 -6.08
CA ILE A 155 8.22 -15.39 -6.36
C ILE A 155 9.13 -15.68 -7.56
N VAL A 156 8.94 -14.94 -8.65
CA VAL A 156 9.77 -15.05 -9.86
C VAL A 156 10.65 -13.81 -9.97
N ASN A 157 11.95 -14.02 -10.17
CA ASN A 157 12.89 -12.96 -10.50
C ASN A 157 13.28 -13.07 -11.97
N TYR A 158 13.13 -11.98 -12.70
CA TYR A 158 13.48 -11.90 -14.10
C TYR A 158 14.92 -11.41 -14.26
N ARG A 159 15.68 -12.10 -15.11
CA ARG A 159 17.00 -11.61 -15.55
C ARG A 159 16.79 -10.54 -16.63
N ARG A 160 17.80 -9.70 -16.87
CA ARG A 160 17.74 -8.67 -17.93
C ARG A 160 17.26 -9.27 -19.25
N ASN A 161 16.35 -8.58 -19.93
CA ASN A 161 15.72 -8.96 -21.19
C ASN A 161 14.83 -10.21 -21.13
N SER A 162 14.32 -10.56 -19.95
CA SER A 162 13.25 -11.55 -19.83
C SER A 162 11.90 -10.85 -19.86
N VAL A 163 10.95 -11.41 -20.60
CA VAL A 163 9.58 -10.91 -20.63
C VAL A 163 8.72 -11.78 -19.74
N ASP A 164 7.90 -11.15 -18.91
CA ASP A 164 6.89 -11.88 -18.13
C ASP A 164 5.79 -12.44 -19.04
N TYR A 165 5.50 -13.73 -18.86
CA TYR A 165 4.37 -14.40 -19.48
C TYR A 165 3.45 -14.93 -18.38
N VAL A 166 2.18 -14.53 -18.47
CA VAL A 166 1.12 -15.00 -17.57
C VAL A 166 0.91 -16.50 -17.76
N ARG A 167 0.97 -17.26 -16.65
CA ARG A 167 0.61 -18.68 -16.64
C ARG A 167 -0.85 -18.89 -16.21
N PRO A 168 -1.50 -19.98 -16.68
CA PRO A 168 -2.84 -20.32 -16.22
C PRO A 168 -2.91 -20.42 -14.70
N SER A 169 -3.98 -19.90 -14.12
CA SER A 169 -4.25 -19.90 -12.68
C SER A 169 -3.31 -19.04 -11.82
N GLU A 170 -2.45 -18.21 -12.43
CA GLU A 170 -1.70 -17.18 -11.70
C GLU A 170 -2.60 -16.01 -11.30
N SER A 171 -2.38 -15.48 -10.10
CA SER A 171 -2.92 -14.20 -9.66
C SER A 171 -1.82 -13.39 -8.99
N TYR A 172 -1.60 -12.21 -9.52
CA TYR A 172 -0.53 -11.31 -9.14
C TYR A 172 -0.90 -10.62 -7.83
N ILE A 173 -0.04 -10.75 -6.84
CA ILE A 173 -0.18 -10.09 -5.54
C ILE A 173 0.64 -8.80 -5.56
N SER A 174 1.84 -8.87 -6.14
CA SER A 174 2.72 -7.72 -6.30
C SER A 174 3.64 -7.85 -7.49
N VAL A 175 3.93 -6.73 -8.14
CA VAL A 175 4.87 -6.57 -9.24
C VAL A 175 5.93 -5.54 -8.86
N GLN A 176 7.19 -5.89 -9.01
CA GLN A 176 8.30 -4.94 -8.97
C GLN A 176 8.83 -4.76 -10.39
N GLY A 177 8.97 -3.51 -10.82
CA GLY A 177 9.44 -3.21 -12.17
C GLY A 177 10.01 -1.82 -12.35
N HIS A 178 10.44 -1.54 -13.57
CA HIS A 178 10.91 -0.24 -14.03
C HIS A 178 9.70 0.57 -14.55
N PRO A 179 9.35 1.70 -13.92
CA PRO A 179 8.25 2.53 -14.37
C PRO A 179 8.63 3.30 -15.64
N GLN A 180 7.66 3.62 -16.50
CA GLN A 180 7.90 4.41 -17.72
C GLN A 180 8.53 5.79 -17.43
N ASN A 181 8.24 6.38 -16.26
CA ASN A 181 8.76 7.68 -15.81
C ASN A 181 9.75 7.54 -14.64
N PRO A 182 10.98 7.03 -14.86
CA PRO A 182 11.94 6.75 -13.77
C PRO A 182 12.46 8.02 -13.08
N GLN A 183 12.36 9.19 -13.72
CA GLN A 183 12.71 10.47 -13.09
C GLN A 183 11.72 10.83 -11.97
N ILE A 184 10.45 10.45 -12.13
CA ILE A 184 9.39 10.71 -11.13
C ILE A 184 9.40 9.61 -10.08
N PHE A 185 9.34 8.35 -10.48
CA PHE A 185 9.12 7.26 -9.53
C PHE A 185 10.41 6.56 -9.05
N GLY A 186 11.55 6.92 -9.63
CA GLY A 186 12.82 6.25 -9.40
C GLY A 186 13.02 5.05 -10.32
N LYS A 187 14.20 4.42 -10.22
CA LYS A 187 14.59 3.31 -11.10
C LYS A 187 13.71 2.08 -10.93
N THR A 188 13.22 1.81 -9.73
CA THR A 188 12.40 0.64 -9.42
C THR A 188 11.32 1.02 -8.44
N MET A 189 10.15 0.41 -8.62
CA MET A 189 9.03 0.51 -7.69
C MET A 189 8.43 -0.89 -7.47
N THR A 190 7.79 -1.09 -6.32
CA THR A 190 7.00 -2.30 -6.05
C THR A 190 5.55 -1.89 -5.91
N CYS A 191 4.69 -2.56 -6.64
CA CYS A 191 3.26 -2.32 -6.68
C CYS A 191 2.53 -3.57 -6.22
N GLY A 192 1.58 -3.43 -5.30
CA GLY A 192 0.71 -4.51 -4.83
C GLY A 192 -0.59 -3.89 -4.34
N THR A 193 -0.85 -3.95 -3.04
CA THR A 193 -1.90 -3.12 -2.41
C THR A 193 -1.51 -1.65 -2.30
N SER A 194 -0.23 -1.33 -2.47
CA SER A 194 0.33 0.02 -2.39
C SER A 194 1.38 0.22 -3.48
N ILE A 195 1.77 1.47 -3.69
CA ILE A 195 2.93 1.84 -4.50
C ILE A 195 4.09 2.13 -3.56
N SER A 196 5.14 1.33 -3.68
CA SER A 196 6.34 1.38 -2.85
C SER A 196 7.52 1.94 -3.63
N LEU A 197 8.05 3.07 -3.18
CA LEU A 197 9.12 3.80 -3.86
C LEU A 197 10.01 4.58 -2.89
N ARG A 198 11.11 5.16 -3.40
CA ARG A 198 12.03 5.96 -2.59
C ARG A 198 11.77 7.46 -2.76
N VAL A 199 11.76 8.18 -1.64
CA VAL A 199 11.64 9.64 -1.55
C VAL A 199 12.79 10.23 -0.72
N PRO A 200 13.19 11.49 -0.95
CA PRO A 200 14.14 12.18 -0.09
C PRO A 200 13.57 12.37 1.33
N ASN A 201 14.45 12.51 2.33
CA ASN A 201 14.06 12.75 3.73
C ASN A 201 14.29 14.22 4.16
N ARG A 202 14.62 15.10 3.23
CA ARG A 202 14.78 16.54 3.50
C ARG A 202 13.45 17.22 3.21
N LYS A 203 12.98 18.06 4.14
CA LYS A 203 11.65 18.69 4.14
C LYS A 203 11.18 19.15 2.75
N GLN A 204 11.84 20.14 2.15
CA GLN A 204 11.38 20.72 0.89
C GLN A 204 11.46 19.72 -0.26
N GLN A 205 12.59 19.00 -0.37
CA GLN A 205 12.77 17.97 -1.38
C GLN A 205 11.71 16.86 -1.30
N PHE A 206 11.26 16.52 -0.09
CA PHE A 206 10.17 15.57 0.13
C PHE A 206 8.85 16.13 -0.37
N ILE A 207 8.51 17.37 -0.01
CA ILE A 207 7.27 18.04 -0.43
C ILE A 207 7.22 18.16 -1.95
N ASP A 208 8.29 18.63 -2.59
CA ASP A 208 8.38 18.74 -4.04
C ASP A 208 8.20 17.37 -4.69
N LYS A 209 8.92 16.36 -4.19
CA LYS A 209 8.89 15.01 -4.77
C LYS A 209 7.53 14.35 -4.61
N ILE A 210 6.92 14.43 -3.43
CA ILE A 210 5.62 13.79 -3.17
C ILE A 210 4.51 14.47 -3.96
N SER A 211 4.56 15.79 -4.12
CA SER A 211 3.60 16.55 -4.94
C SER A 211 3.64 16.08 -6.40
N VAL A 212 4.83 15.94 -6.98
CA VAL A 212 4.99 15.41 -8.34
C VAL A 212 4.47 13.96 -8.44
N ILE A 213 4.80 13.11 -7.47
CA ILE A 213 4.36 11.71 -7.44
C ILE A 213 2.83 11.62 -7.37
N ILE A 214 2.18 12.35 -6.46
CA ILE A 214 0.72 12.32 -6.30
C ILE A 214 0.02 12.81 -7.57
N LYS A 215 0.49 13.92 -8.15
CA LYS A 215 -0.03 14.43 -9.43
C LYS A 215 0.06 13.38 -10.55
N GLU A 216 1.21 12.72 -10.66
CA GLU A 216 1.45 11.73 -11.70
C GLU A 216 0.63 10.45 -11.47
N ILE A 217 0.48 9.99 -10.22
CA ILE A 217 -0.41 8.89 -9.88
C ILE A 217 -1.84 9.22 -10.31
N ASN A 218 -2.33 10.41 -9.94
CA ASN A 218 -3.64 10.92 -10.34
C ASN A 218 -3.84 10.94 -11.86
N ALA A 219 -2.82 11.33 -12.63
CA ALA A 219 -2.87 11.27 -14.08
C ALA A 219 -2.93 9.83 -14.61
N ILE A 220 -2.06 8.94 -14.11
CA ILE A 220 -1.92 7.56 -14.59
C ILE A 220 -3.17 6.73 -14.29
N ILE A 221 -3.70 6.78 -13.07
CA ILE A 221 -4.85 5.92 -12.70
C ILE A 221 -6.12 6.24 -13.50
N ASN A 222 -6.24 7.46 -14.01
CA ASN A 222 -7.35 7.90 -14.84
C ASN A 222 -7.17 7.57 -16.33
N LEU A 223 -6.03 7.00 -16.74
CA LEU A 223 -5.84 6.56 -18.11
C LEU A 223 -6.75 5.35 -18.42
N PRO A 224 -7.51 5.40 -19.53
CA PRO A 224 -8.39 4.29 -19.91
C PRO A 224 -7.61 3.06 -20.38
N GLN A 225 -6.42 3.28 -20.95
CA GLN A 225 -5.61 2.22 -21.53
C GLN A 225 -4.67 1.59 -20.50
N LYS A 226 -4.71 0.27 -20.39
CA LYS A 226 -3.69 -0.54 -19.71
C LYS A 226 -2.59 -0.89 -20.70
N ILE A 227 -1.33 -0.76 -20.28
CA ILE A 227 -0.16 -1.14 -21.10
C ILE A 227 0.33 -2.55 -20.77
N SER A 228 -0.15 -3.13 -19.67
CA SER A 228 0.14 -4.49 -19.24
C SER A 228 -1.06 -5.07 -18.51
N GLU A 229 -1.21 -6.39 -18.56
CA GLU A 229 -2.29 -7.11 -17.91
C GLU A 229 -1.71 -7.96 -16.80
N PHE A 230 -2.15 -7.70 -15.57
CA PHE A 230 -1.74 -8.47 -14.39
C PHE A 230 -2.95 -9.23 -13.88
N PRO A 231 -3.05 -10.54 -14.19
CA PRO A 231 -4.18 -11.37 -13.77
C PRO A 231 -4.35 -11.30 -12.27
N ARG A 232 -5.59 -11.16 -11.84
CA ARG A 232 -5.94 -11.12 -10.43
C ARG A 232 -7.34 -11.68 -10.21
N ILE A 233 -7.61 -12.12 -8.98
CA ILE A 233 -8.99 -12.37 -8.58
C ILE A 233 -9.72 -11.03 -8.58
N VAL A 234 -10.82 -10.96 -9.31
CA VAL A 234 -11.75 -9.83 -9.24
C VAL A 234 -13.04 -10.34 -8.62
N THR A 235 -13.46 -9.72 -7.53
CA THR A 235 -14.79 -9.97 -6.99
C THR A 235 -15.81 -9.22 -7.84
N LEU A 236 -16.63 -9.96 -8.58
CA LEU A 236 -17.72 -9.37 -9.35
C LEU A 236 -18.84 -8.94 -8.40
N LYS A 237 -19.24 -7.67 -8.47
CA LYS A 237 -20.39 -7.12 -7.73
C LYS A 237 -21.62 -6.90 -8.60
N ASP A 238 -21.45 -6.89 -9.93
CA ASP A 238 -22.52 -6.69 -10.89
C ASP A 238 -23.35 -7.96 -11.05
N LEU A 239 -24.57 -7.94 -10.50
CA LEU A 239 -25.51 -9.05 -10.52
C LEU A 239 -25.86 -9.51 -11.94
N ASN A 240 -25.99 -8.58 -12.89
CA ASN A 240 -26.31 -8.93 -14.27
C ASN A 240 -25.16 -9.71 -14.91
N LYS A 241 -23.92 -9.27 -14.65
CA LYS A 241 -22.74 -9.95 -15.16
C LYS A 241 -22.55 -11.32 -14.52
N ILE A 242 -22.89 -11.47 -13.24
CA ILE A 242 -22.90 -12.75 -12.53
C ILE A 242 -23.88 -13.72 -13.20
N GLU A 243 -25.12 -13.30 -13.44
CA GLU A 243 -26.16 -14.14 -14.06
C GLU A 243 -25.75 -14.63 -15.47
N VAL A 244 -25.13 -13.75 -16.27
CA VAL A 244 -24.59 -14.12 -17.59
C VAL A 244 -23.51 -15.20 -17.47
N LEU A 245 -22.58 -15.06 -16.52
CA LEU A 245 -21.50 -16.02 -16.30
C LEU A 245 -22.03 -17.36 -15.75
N ASP A 246 -23.01 -17.32 -14.85
CA ASP A 246 -23.67 -18.52 -14.31
C ASP A 246 -24.37 -19.29 -15.43
N THR A 247 -25.07 -18.59 -16.32
CA THR A 247 -25.72 -19.21 -17.49
C THR A 247 -24.69 -19.87 -18.42
N LEU A 248 -23.55 -19.21 -18.66
CA LEU A 248 -22.46 -19.79 -19.46
C LEU A 248 -21.85 -21.02 -18.81
N LEU A 249 -21.67 -21.00 -17.48
CA LEU A 249 -21.17 -22.12 -16.71
C LEU A 249 -22.13 -23.31 -16.78
N LEU A 250 -23.43 -23.09 -16.57
CA LEU A 250 -24.47 -24.13 -16.67
C LEU A 250 -24.50 -24.75 -18.08
N LYS A 251 -24.39 -23.94 -19.14
CA LYS A 251 -24.31 -24.46 -20.52
C LYS A 251 -23.06 -25.31 -20.77
N LYS A 252 -21.93 -24.96 -20.16
CA LYS A 252 -20.70 -25.75 -20.26
C LYS A 252 -20.82 -27.08 -19.53
N LEU A 253 -21.37 -27.06 -18.31
CA LEU A 253 -21.56 -28.27 -17.49
C LEU A 253 -22.62 -29.21 -18.05
N SER A 254 -23.68 -28.70 -18.66
CA SER A 254 -24.75 -29.52 -19.27
C SER A 254 -24.39 -30.12 -20.63
N ASN A 255 -23.39 -29.56 -21.31
CA ASN A 255 -22.82 -30.12 -22.55
C ASN A 255 -21.58 -30.99 -22.29
N SER A 256 -21.32 -31.36 -21.03
CA SER A 256 -20.30 -32.31 -20.59
C SER A 256 -20.96 -33.66 -20.28
#